data_AF-A0A2D0HA54-F1
#
_entry.id   AF-A0A2D0HA54-F1
#
_cell.length_a   1.000
_cell.length_b   1.000
_cell.length_c   1.000
_cell.angle_alpha   90.00
_cell.angle_beta   90.00
_cell.angle_gamma   90.00
#
_symmetry.space_group_name_H-M   'P 1'
#
loop_
_entity.id
_entity.type
_entity.pdbx_description
1 polymer ?
#
loop_
_entity_poly.entity_id
_entity_poly.type
_entity_poly.pdbx_seq_one_letter_code
_entity_poly.pdbx_strand_id
1 'polypeptide(L)' 'EEDKTEALEQVNALAEAGKNPQESTKQKTAKTAITMLKGIFTGLPAVASLVEATNKLLPAISKLFGLG' A
#
# COMPACT_ATOMS: atom_id res chain seq x y z
N GLU A 1 -14.95 -8.68 6.94
CA GLU A 1 -14.99 -8.92 5.47
C GLU A 1 -14.79 -7.62 4.69
N GLU A 2 -15.38 -6.52 5.16
CA GLU A 2 -15.19 -5.17 4.62
C GLU A 2 -13.71 -4.75 4.53
N ASP A 3 -12.90 -4.96 5.57
CA ASP A 3 -11.46 -4.63 5.57
C ASP A 3 -10.67 -5.34 4.44
N LYS A 4 -11.10 -6.55 4.07
CA LYS A 4 -10.45 -7.33 3.00
C LYS A 4 -10.78 -6.75 1.63
N THR A 5 -12.03 -6.31 1.43
CA THR A 5 -12.47 -5.64 0.21
C THR A 5 -11.77 -4.30 0.08
N GLU A 6 -11.75 -3.49 1.13
CA GLU A 6 -11.04 -2.21 1.14
C GLU A 6 -9.53 -2.40 0.90
N ALA A 7 -8.90 -3.41 1.50
CA ALA A 7 -7.50 -3.71 1.24
C ALA A 7 -7.25 -4.03 -0.24
N LEU A 8 -8.11 -4.82 -0.88
CA LEU A 8 -8.02 -5.14 -2.31
C LEU A 8 -8.16 -3.90 -3.19
N GLU A 9 -9.07 -2.99 -2.86
CA GLU A 9 -9.24 -1.72 -3.57
C GLU A 9 -7.99 -0.84 -3.45
N GLN A 10 -7.40 -0.76 -2.26
CA GLN A 10 -6.16 0.01 -2.06
C GLN A 10 -4.98 -0.61 -2.80
N VAL A 11 -4.87 -1.95 -2.88
CA VAL A 11 -3.85 -2.62 -3.70
C VAL A 11 -4.03 -2.29 -5.19
N ASN A 12 -5.27 -2.29 -5.69
CA ASN A 12 -5.56 -1.89 -7.07
C ASN A 12 -5.22 -0.42 -7.34
N ALA A 13 -5.59 0.48 -6.44
CA ALA A 13 -5.25 1.90 -6.54
C ALA A 13 -3.73 2.11 -6.57
N LEU A 14 -2.98 1.32 -5.78
CA LEU A 14 -1.53 1.33 -5.76
C LEU A 14 -0.93 0.85 -7.09
N ALA A 15 -1.48 -0.22 -7.67
CA ALA A 15 -1.05 -0.76 -8.96
C ALA A 15 -1.32 0.23 -10.11
N GLU A 16 -2.49 0.85 -10.11
CA GLU A 16 -2.86 1.93 -11.04
C GLU A 16 -1.93 3.14 -10.93
N ALA A 17 -1.62 3.56 -9.70
CA ALA A 17 -0.68 4.63 -9.44
C ALA A 17 0.74 4.26 -9.88
N GLY A 18 1.10 2.97 -9.78
CA GLY A 18 2.38 2.41 -10.20
C GLY A 18 2.65 2.50 -11.70
N LYS A 19 1.62 2.73 -12.53
CA LYS A 19 1.77 2.98 -13.96
C LYS A 19 2.44 4.32 -14.27
N ASN A 20 2.25 5.32 -13.41
CA ASN A 20 2.84 6.67 -13.52
C ASN A 20 3.30 7.17 -12.14
N PRO A 21 4.29 6.52 -11.52
CA PRO A 21 4.55 6.66 -10.10
C PRO A 21 5.25 7.98 -9.72
N GLN A 22 5.75 8.72 -10.71
CA GLN A 22 6.39 10.04 -10.52
C GLN A 22 5.38 11.21 -10.63
N GLU A 23 4.14 10.92 -11.01
CA GLU A 23 3.09 11.93 -11.11
C GLU A 23 2.56 12.28 -9.71
N SER A 24 2.49 13.56 -9.36
CA SER A 24 2.18 14.03 -8.00
C SER A 24 0.85 13.48 -7.44
N THR A 25 -0.17 13.34 -8.29
CA THR A 25 -1.46 12.75 -7.90
C THR A 25 -1.31 11.26 -7.61
N LYS A 26 -0.55 10.52 -8.42
CA LYS A 26 -0.25 9.10 -8.16
C LYS A 26 0.58 8.88 -6.90
N GLN A 27 1.54 9.74 -6.62
CA GLN A 27 2.28 9.71 -5.34
C GLN A 27 1.35 9.88 -4.14
N LYS A 28 0.39 10.82 -4.23
CA LYS A 28 -0.63 11.04 -3.19
C LYS A 28 -1.56 9.83 -3.05
N THR A 29 -2.04 9.27 -4.16
CA THR A 29 -2.84 8.04 -4.19
C THR A 29 -2.10 6.88 -3.54
N ALA A 30 -0.83 6.69 -3.90
CA ALA A 30 0.00 5.62 -3.34
C ALA A 30 0.22 5.80 -1.84
N LYS A 31 0.50 7.02 -1.38
CA LYS A 31 0.65 7.32 0.05
C LYS A 31 -0.63 7.04 0.84
N THR A 32 -1.79 7.40 0.31
CA THR A 32 -3.09 7.11 0.93
C THR A 32 -3.33 5.60 1.01
N ALA A 33 -3.16 4.89 -0.11
CA ALA A 33 -3.37 3.46 -0.18
C ALA A 33 -2.44 2.68 0.76
N ILE A 34 -1.16 3.05 0.82
CA ILE A 34 -0.21 2.50 1.80
C ILE A 34 -0.68 2.73 3.24
N THR A 35 -1.19 3.92 3.55
CA THR A 35 -1.64 4.26 4.92
C THR A 35 -2.85 3.44 5.32
N MET A 36 -3.83 3.29 4.42
CA MET A 36 -4.99 2.45 4.66
C MET A 36 -4.61 0.97 4.80
N LEU A 37 -3.78 0.45 3.89
CA LEU A 37 -3.27 -0.91 3.97
C LEU A 37 -2.56 -1.19 5.29
N LYS A 38 -1.72 -0.27 5.76
CA LYS A 38 -1.11 -0.36 7.10
C LYS A 38 -2.15 -0.45 8.19
N GLY A 39 -3.16 0.44 8.19
CA GLY A 39 -4.24 0.43 9.17
C GLY A 39 -5.00 -0.90 9.20
N ILE A 40 -5.38 -1.41 8.03
CA ILE A 40 -6.05 -2.71 7.89
C ILE A 40 -5.16 -3.84 8.40
N PHE A 41 -3.87 -3.84 8.06
CA PHE A 41 -2.92 -4.85 8.52
C PHE A 41 -2.67 -4.79 10.03
N THR A 42 -2.77 -3.61 10.66
CA THR A 42 -2.68 -3.50 12.13
C THR A 42 -3.90 -4.05 12.86
N GLY A 43 -5.08 -4.08 12.21
CA GLY A 43 -6.30 -4.65 12.77
C GLY A 43 -6.39 -6.17 12.66
N LEU A 44 -5.54 -6.80 11.84
CA LEU A 44 -5.47 -8.25 11.70
C LEU A 44 -4.55 -8.84 12.78
N PRO A 45 -4.90 -10.01 13.38
CA PRO A 45 -3.98 -10.71 14.27
C PRO A 45 -2.67 -10.95 13.52
N ALA A 46 -1.55 -10.54 14.11
CA ALA A 46 -0.26 -10.43 13.45
C ALA A 46 0.15 -11.74 12.77
N VAL A 47 -0.19 -11.85 11.49
CA VAL A 47 0.29 -12.92 10.62
C VAL A 47 1.71 -12.56 10.22
N ALA A 48 2.69 -13.29 10.77
CA ALA A 48 4.12 -13.04 10.56
C ALA A 48 4.48 -12.84 9.07
N SER A 49 3.84 -13.58 8.18
CA SER A 49 4.02 -13.48 6.73
C SER A 49 3.57 -12.13 6.15
N LEU A 50 2.50 -11.52 6.69
CA LEU A 50 2.02 -10.22 6.24
C LEU A 50 2.94 -9.09 6.69
N VAL A 51 3.44 -9.17 7.93
CA VAL A 51 4.42 -8.20 8.44
C VAL A 51 5.71 -8.28 7.62
N GLU A 52 6.20 -9.49 7.33
CA GLU A 52 7.37 -9.69 6.48
C GLU A 52 7.15 -9.16 5.05
N ALA A 53 6.01 -9.50 4.44
CA ALA A 53 5.65 -9.01 3.11
C ALA A 53 5.54 -7.48 3.10
N THR A 54 4.91 -6.88 4.10
CA THR A 54 4.73 -5.43 4.23
C THR A 54 6.07 -4.72 4.41
N ASN A 55 6.99 -5.28 5.21
CA ASN A 55 8.35 -4.75 5.39
C ASN A 55 9.20 -4.76 4.11
N LYS A 56 8.93 -5.70 3.18
CA LYS A 56 9.58 -5.74 1.87
C LYS A 56 8.89 -4.84 0.84
N LEU A 57 7.56 -4.84 0.85
CA LEU A 57 6.74 -4.15 -0.13
C LEU A 57 6.76 -2.63 0.08
N LEU A 58 6.64 -2.17 1.33
CA LEU A 58 6.66 -0.74 1.67
C LEU A 58 7.84 0.03 1.10
N PRO A 59 9.11 -0.37 1.35
CA PRO A 59 10.25 0.34 0.80
C PRO A 59 10.32 0.27 -0.72
N ALA A 60 9.88 -0.84 -1.34
CA ALA A 60 9.81 -0.95 -2.80
C ALA A 60 8.80 0.04 -3.40
N ILE A 61 7.62 0.17 -2.79
CA ILE A 61 6.61 1.15 -3.17
C ILE A 61 7.14 2.57 -2.94
N SER A 62 7.69 2.88 -1.76
CA SER A 62 8.27 4.20 -1.48
C SER A 62 9.33 4.59 -2.51
N LYS A 63 10.20 3.66 -2.91
CA LYS A 63 11.20 3.90 -3.95
C LYS A 63 10.59 4.11 -5.33
N LEU A 64 9.60 3.31 -5.71
CA LEU A 64 8.89 3.43 -6.98
C LEU A 64 8.26 4.82 -7.15
N PHE A 65 7.63 5.31 -6.09
CA PHE A 65 6.94 6.60 -6.07
C PHE A 65 7.83 7.78 -5.69
N GLY A 66 9.11 7.58 -5.36
CA GLY A 66 9.99 8.66 -4.89
C GLY A 66 9.49 9.33 -3.59
N LEU A 67 8.86 8.54 -2.71
CA LEU A 67 8.29 9.00 -1.43
C LEU A 67 9.33 9.05 -0.30
N GLY A 68 10.62 8.93 -0.61
CA GLY A 68 11.74 8.85 0.33
C GLY A 68 13.01 9.41 -0.27
#